data_AF-A0A971MMM0-F1
#
_entry.id   AF-A0A971MMM0-F1
#
_cell.length_a   1.000
_cell.length_b   1.000
_cell.length_c   1.000
_cell.angle_alpha   90.00
_cell.angle_beta   90.00
_cell.angle_gamma   90.00
#
_symmetry.space_group_name_H-M   'P 1'
#
loop_
_entity.id
_entity.type
_entity.pdbx_description
1 polymer ?
#
loop_
_entity_poly.entity_id
_entity_poly.type
_entity_poly.pdbx_seq_one_letter_code
_entity_poly.pdbx_strand_id
1 'polypeptide(L)'
;MLSLDGNKGLVIVITGDGKGKTTAAFGQALRAVGHGLRVEVIQFLKKVDSGEVRAASRLEGLTVKQFGTGDFGDLEHPEPREFEMARLGLEAAWKAVEDPQNDMVILDEINTALHYRLVPLNDILSLINNRPPGLHLILTGRNAPAEIIELADTVSEIIEIKHHHSRGYPARRGIEH
;
A
#
# COMPACT_ATOMS: atom_id res chain seq x y z
N MET A 1 17.28 16.15 -20.03
CA MET A 1 16.50 15.27 -20.93
C MET A 1 16.40 13.93 -20.22
N LEU A 2 15.27 13.66 -19.56
CA LEU A 2 15.06 12.40 -18.84
C LEU A 2 15.09 11.25 -19.85
N SER A 3 15.95 10.24 -19.65
CA SER A 3 15.93 9.07 -20.52
C SER A 3 14.61 8.34 -20.29
N LEU A 4 13.87 8.12 -21.38
CA LEU A 4 12.68 7.28 -21.41
C LEU A 4 13.12 5.81 -21.47
N ASP A 5 13.92 5.39 -20.50
CA ASP A 5 14.30 3.98 -20.38
C ASP A 5 13.10 3.25 -19.78
N GLY A 6 12.46 2.38 -20.57
CA GLY A 6 11.34 1.52 -20.15
C GLY A 6 11.67 0.53 -19.03
N ASN A 7 12.89 0.61 -18.47
CA ASN A 7 13.37 -0.14 -17.32
C ASN A 7 13.31 0.64 -16.00
N LYS A 8 12.85 1.90 -15.98
CA LYS A 8 12.69 2.66 -14.73
C LYS A 8 11.39 2.23 -14.01
N GLY A 9 11.53 1.71 -12.80
CA GLY A 9 10.44 1.46 -11.88
C GLY A 9 9.76 2.76 -11.44
N LEU A 10 8.44 2.74 -11.35
CA LEU A 10 7.61 3.92 -11.06
C LEU A 10 7.18 3.97 -9.60
N VAL A 11 7.12 5.16 -9.02
CA VAL A 11 6.44 5.44 -7.75
C VAL A 11 5.02 5.90 -8.03
N ILE A 12 4.04 5.18 -7.51
CA ILE A 12 2.62 5.47 -7.70
C ILE A 12 1.97 5.71 -6.34
N VAL A 13 1.26 6.82 -6.18
CA VAL A 13 0.50 7.14 -4.98
C VAL A 13 -0.99 7.13 -5.30
N ILE A 14 -1.77 6.37 -4.53
CA ILE A 14 -3.23 6.32 -4.64
C ILE A 14 -3.82 6.77 -3.30
N THR A 15 -4.30 8.01 -3.26
CA THR A 15 -4.78 8.68 -2.03
C THR A 15 -6.21 9.20 -2.18
N GLY A 16 -6.66 10.06 -1.26
CA GLY A 16 -8.00 10.63 -1.24
C GLY A 16 -9.00 9.85 -0.39
N ASP A 17 -10.18 10.43 -0.19
CA ASP A 17 -11.15 9.94 0.77
C ASP A 17 -12.10 8.85 0.24
N GLY A 18 -12.19 8.71 -1.07
CA GLY A 18 -13.07 7.75 -1.71
C GLY A 18 -12.62 6.30 -1.60
N LYS A 19 -13.59 5.39 -1.71
CA LYS A 19 -13.36 3.95 -1.86
C LYS A 19 -12.69 3.66 -3.20
N GLY A 20 -11.63 2.86 -3.18
CA GLY A 20 -10.99 2.36 -4.40
C GLY A 20 -9.46 2.23 -4.35
N LYS A 21 -8.81 2.81 -3.33
CA LYS A 21 -7.35 2.92 -3.25
C LYS A 21 -6.67 1.54 -3.23
N THR A 22 -6.97 0.74 -2.21
CA THR A 22 -6.48 -0.64 -2.07
C THR A 22 -6.87 -1.49 -3.28
N THR A 23 -8.13 -1.45 -3.73
CA THR A 23 -8.58 -2.27 -4.86
C THR A 23 -7.88 -1.91 -6.17
N ALA A 24 -7.54 -0.62 -6.39
CA ALA A 24 -6.77 -0.20 -7.55
C ALA A 24 -5.32 -0.73 -7.48
N ALA A 25 -4.70 -0.69 -6.29
CA ALA A 25 -3.37 -1.25 -6.08
C ALA A 25 -3.35 -2.79 -6.29
N PHE A 26 -4.35 -3.51 -5.78
CA PHE A 26 -4.48 -4.95 -6.05
C PHE A 26 -4.82 -5.25 -7.53
N GLY A 27 -5.53 -4.36 -8.22
CA GLY A 27 -5.70 -4.44 -9.67
C GLY A 27 -4.38 -4.33 -10.43
N GLN A 28 -3.46 -3.48 -9.97
CA GLN A 28 -2.10 -3.40 -10.50
C GLN A 28 -1.28 -4.64 -10.18
N ALA A 29 -1.39 -5.18 -8.96
CA ALA A 29 -0.77 -6.45 -8.60
C ALA A 29 -1.22 -7.59 -9.52
N LEU A 30 -2.54 -7.71 -9.74
CA LEU A 30 -3.10 -8.73 -10.63
C LEU A 30 -2.59 -8.58 -12.06
N ARG A 31 -2.50 -7.34 -12.57
CA ARG A 31 -1.93 -7.07 -13.89
C ARG A 31 -0.46 -7.50 -13.97
N ALA A 32 0.35 -7.13 -12.99
CA ALA A 32 1.77 -7.47 -12.95
C ALA A 32 1.98 -9.00 -12.92
N VAL A 33 1.27 -9.70 -12.04
CA VAL A 33 1.30 -11.16 -11.93
C VAL A 33 0.83 -11.84 -13.23
N GLY A 34 -0.20 -11.29 -13.89
CA GLY A 34 -0.64 -11.77 -15.21
C GLY A 34 0.42 -11.67 -16.31
N HIS A 35 1.45 -10.83 -16.12
CA HIS A 35 2.62 -10.72 -16.98
C HIS A 35 3.84 -11.49 -16.45
N GLY A 36 3.67 -12.32 -15.42
CA GLY A 36 4.75 -13.13 -14.83
C GLY A 36 5.66 -12.37 -13.87
N LEU A 37 5.30 -11.13 -13.50
CA LEU A 37 6.03 -10.35 -12.52
C LEU A 37 5.69 -10.79 -11.10
N ARG A 38 6.62 -10.59 -10.18
CA ARG A 38 6.46 -10.90 -8.76
C ARG A 38 6.13 -9.64 -7.98
N VAL A 39 5.12 -9.78 -7.13
CA VAL A 39 4.53 -8.69 -6.36
C VAL A 39 4.47 -9.06 -4.90
N GLU A 40 4.95 -8.15 -4.06
CA GLU A 40 4.81 -8.24 -2.61
C GLU A 40 4.00 -7.06 -2.07
N VAL A 41 2.91 -7.38 -1.35
CA VAL A 41 2.03 -6.40 -0.73
C VAL A 41 2.25 -6.40 0.77
N ILE A 42 2.61 -5.26 1.31
CA ILE A 42 2.76 -4.98 2.74
C ILE A 42 1.56 -4.12 3.16
N GLN A 43 0.63 -4.71 3.92
CA GLN A 43 -0.54 -4.00 4.41
C GLN A 43 -0.30 -3.48 5.83
N PHE A 44 -0.28 -2.16 5.99
CA PHE A 44 -0.25 -1.51 7.29
C PHE A 44 -1.68 -1.42 7.87
N LEU A 45 -1.79 -1.38 9.21
CA LEU A 45 -3.06 -1.23 9.95
C LEU A 45 -4.07 -2.38 9.75
N LYS A 46 -3.72 -3.41 8.97
CA LYS A 46 -4.61 -4.52 8.62
C LYS A 46 -4.10 -5.82 9.21
N LYS A 47 -5.03 -6.59 9.79
CA LYS A 47 -4.87 -8.00 10.13
C LYS A 47 -6.24 -8.66 10.05
N VAL A 48 -6.67 -8.90 8.82
CA VAL A 48 -8.04 -9.27 8.46
C VAL A 48 -8.02 -10.30 7.35
N ASP A 49 -8.88 -11.30 7.47
CA ASP A 49 -9.12 -12.29 6.43
C ASP A 49 -9.96 -11.68 5.29
N SER A 50 -9.29 -10.99 4.36
CA SER A 50 -9.91 -10.32 3.22
C SER A 50 -9.90 -11.19 1.96
N GLY A 51 -10.81 -10.88 1.03
CA GLY A 51 -10.85 -11.51 -0.28
C GLY A 51 -9.51 -11.48 -1.03
N GLU A 52 -8.76 -10.38 -0.93
CA GLU A 52 -7.45 -10.21 -1.57
C GLU A 52 -6.38 -11.13 -0.99
N VAL A 53 -6.32 -11.28 0.35
CA VAL A 53 -5.39 -12.21 1.01
C VAL A 53 -5.71 -13.65 0.60
N ARG A 54 -6.99 -14.01 0.57
CA ARG A 54 -7.43 -15.34 0.12
C ARG A 54 -7.10 -15.58 -1.36
N ALA A 55 -7.24 -14.57 -2.21
CA ALA A 55 -6.89 -14.67 -3.62
C ALA A 55 -5.38 -14.82 -3.81
N ALA A 56 -4.58 -14.02 -3.11
CA ALA A 56 -3.12 -14.07 -3.16
C ALA A 56 -2.55 -15.45 -2.82
N SER A 57 -3.11 -16.13 -1.81
CA SER A 57 -2.68 -17.50 -1.46
C SER A 57 -2.86 -18.55 -2.57
N ARG A 58 -3.57 -18.20 -3.65
CA ARG A 58 -3.82 -19.08 -4.81
C ARG A 58 -3.14 -18.58 -6.08
N LEU A 59 -2.50 -17.42 -6.05
CA LEU A 59 -1.84 -16.80 -7.20
C LEU A 59 -0.33 -16.85 -7.00
N GLU A 60 0.34 -17.66 -7.82
CA GLU A 60 1.80 -17.67 -7.86
C GLU A 60 2.32 -16.28 -8.23
N GLY A 61 3.36 -15.82 -7.53
CA GLY A 61 3.94 -14.50 -7.75
C GLY A 61 3.28 -13.36 -6.97
N LEU A 62 2.20 -13.60 -6.20
CA LEU A 62 1.60 -12.60 -5.31
C LEU A 62 1.75 -13.01 -3.85
N THR A 63 2.51 -12.24 -3.08
CA THR A 63 2.60 -12.39 -1.62
C THR A 63 1.92 -11.22 -0.92
N VAL A 64 1.14 -11.48 0.12
CA VAL A 64 0.53 -10.44 0.97
C VAL A 64 0.92 -10.69 2.42
N LYS A 65 1.49 -9.67 3.07
CA LYS A 65 1.85 -9.65 4.49
C LYS A 65 1.10 -8.54 5.19
N GLN A 66 0.52 -8.86 6.34
CA GLN A 66 -0.36 -7.97 7.10
C GLN A 66 0.28 -7.56 8.42
N PHE A 67 0.32 -6.25 8.66
CA PHE A 67 0.93 -5.61 9.81
C PHE A 67 -0.04 -4.64 10.48
N GLY A 68 -0.96 -5.21 11.25
CA GLY A 68 -1.92 -4.50 12.09
C GLY A 68 -2.35 -5.36 13.27
N THR A 69 -3.12 -4.77 14.17
CA THR A 69 -3.58 -5.43 15.39
C THR A 69 -4.85 -6.27 15.16
N GLY A 70 -5.60 -5.98 14.11
CA GLY A 70 -6.83 -6.69 13.71
C GLY A 70 -8.11 -5.95 14.11
N ASP A 71 -7.96 -4.98 15.02
CA ASP A 71 -8.82 -3.81 15.17
C ASP A 71 -8.11 -2.60 14.55
N PHE A 72 -8.85 -1.59 14.11
CA PHE A 72 -8.21 -0.33 13.67
C PHE A 72 -7.75 0.54 14.86
N GLY A 73 -8.06 0.14 16.09
CA GLY A 73 -7.75 0.88 17.32
C GLY A 73 -8.33 2.30 17.32
N ASP A 74 -7.90 3.10 18.30
CA ASP A 74 -7.99 4.56 18.22
C ASP A 74 -6.67 5.08 17.64
N LEU A 75 -6.67 5.42 16.35
CA LEU A 75 -5.46 5.91 15.67
C LEU A 75 -5.06 7.33 16.11
N GLU A 76 -5.94 8.08 16.78
CA GLU A 76 -5.57 9.37 17.39
C GLU A 76 -4.78 9.17 18.70
N HIS A 77 -4.99 8.03 19.37
CA HIS A 77 -4.30 7.63 20.60
C HIS A 77 -3.76 6.19 20.51
N PRO A 78 -2.81 5.91 19.59
CA PRO A 78 -2.35 4.56 19.33
C PRO A 78 -1.66 3.94 20.56
N GLU A 79 -1.96 2.67 20.82
CA GLU A 79 -1.29 1.92 21.89
C GLU A 79 0.10 1.42 21.42
N PRO A 80 0.97 0.95 22.33
CA PRO A 80 2.32 0.49 21.96
C PRO A 80 2.33 -0.64 20.91
N ARG A 81 1.26 -1.43 20.83
CA ARG A 81 1.14 -2.54 19.87
C ARG A 81 0.96 -2.04 18.43
N GLU A 82 0.29 -0.92 18.20
CA GLU A 82 0.14 -0.34 16.86
C GLU A 82 1.49 0.16 16.33
N PHE A 83 2.31 0.78 17.19
CA PHE A 83 3.69 1.17 16.84
C PHE A 83 4.55 -0.05 16.52
N GLU A 84 4.46 -1.12 17.31
CA GLU A 84 5.23 -2.34 17.05
C GLU A 84 4.84 -2.98 15.72
N MET A 85 3.54 -3.06 15.42
CA MET A 85 3.08 -3.59 14.13
C MET A 85 3.54 -2.70 12.96
N ALA A 86 3.47 -1.38 13.10
CA ALA A 86 3.96 -0.45 12.08
C ALA A 86 5.47 -0.58 11.85
N ARG A 87 6.25 -0.75 12.93
CA ARG A 87 7.70 -1.01 12.87
C ARG A 87 8.02 -2.31 12.13
N LEU A 88 7.31 -3.40 12.44
CA LEU A 88 7.46 -4.68 11.73
C LEU A 88 7.04 -4.57 10.25
N GLY A 89 6.01 -3.79 9.95
CA GLY A 89 5.60 -3.49 8.58
C GLY A 89 6.68 -2.74 7.81
N LEU A 90 7.33 -1.76 8.45
CA LEU A 90 8.45 -1.03 7.86
C LEU A 90 9.65 -1.95 7.58
N GLU A 91 10.00 -2.84 8.51
CA GLU A 91 11.05 -3.84 8.27
C GLU A 91 10.73 -4.77 7.10
N ALA A 92 9.46 -5.19 6.99
CA ALA A 92 9.02 -6.03 5.88
C ALA A 92 9.02 -5.28 4.55
N ALA A 93 8.68 -3.98 4.55
CA ALA A 93 8.76 -3.13 3.38
C ALA A 93 10.19 -3.01 2.86
N TRP A 94 11.17 -2.78 3.74
CA TRP A 94 12.59 -2.76 3.35
C TRP A 94 13.03 -4.10 2.77
N LYS A 95 12.71 -5.22 3.43
CA LYS A 95 13.02 -6.56 2.92
C LYS A 95 12.41 -6.82 1.54
N ALA A 96 11.16 -6.41 1.33
CA ALA A 96 10.48 -6.58 0.06
C ALA A 96 11.10 -5.73 -1.06
N VAL A 97 11.53 -4.50 -0.76
CA VAL A 97 12.19 -3.59 -1.70
C VAL A 97 13.61 -4.07 -2.05
N GLU A 98 14.32 -4.67 -1.10
CA GLU A 98 15.67 -5.19 -1.29
C GLU A 98 15.71 -6.58 -1.95
N ASP A 99 14.59 -7.31 -1.97
CA ASP A 99 14.52 -8.62 -2.62
C ASP A 99 14.57 -8.45 -4.15
N PRO A 100 15.64 -8.93 -4.82
CA PRO A 100 15.77 -8.81 -6.27
C PRO A 100 14.75 -9.67 -7.04
N GLN A 101 13.98 -10.51 -6.35
CA GLN A 101 12.91 -11.28 -6.95
C GLN A 101 11.62 -10.48 -7.13
N ASN A 102 11.45 -9.35 -6.42
CA ASN A 102 10.25 -8.52 -6.52
C ASN A 102 10.40 -7.50 -7.66
N ASP A 103 9.39 -7.43 -8.52
CA ASP A 103 9.27 -6.42 -9.57
C ASP A 103 8.38 -5.25 -9.13
N MET A 104 7.46 -5.52 -8.20
CA MET A 104 6.57 -4.53 -7.63
C MET A 104 6.38 -4.74 -6.12
N VAL A 105 6.48 -3.65 -5.36
CA VAL A 105 6.12 -3.62 -3.94
C VAL A 105 4.95 -2.67 -3.74
N ILE A 106 3.95 -3.10 -2.98
CA ILE A 106 2.78 -2.30 -2.62
C ILE A 106 2.77 -2.08 -1.11
N LEU A 107 2.83 -0.82 -0.69
CA LEU A 107 2.68 -0.39 0.70
C LEU A 107 1.24 0.10 0.88
N ASP A 108 0.35 -0.82 1.25
CA ASP A 108 -1.07 -0.54 1.40
C ASP A 108 -1.36 0.09 2.78
N GLU A 109 -2.12 1.19 2.80
CA GLU A 109 -2.40 2.04 3.98
C GLU A 109 -1.19 2.71 4.64
N ILE A 110 -0.03 2.75 3.99
CA ILE A 110 1.16 3.44 4.53
C ILE A 110 0.92 4.95 4.70
N ASN A 111 0.17 5.59 3.81
CA ASN A 111 -0.11 7.02 3.92
C ASN A 111 -0.91 7.32 5.20
N THR A 112 -1.88 6.45 5.51
CA THR A 112 -2.67 6.53 6.74
C THR A 112 -1.78 6.33 7.97
N ALA A 113 -0.88 5.33 7.95
CA ALA A 113 0.08 5.10 9.04
C ALA A 113 1.04 6.29 9.27
N LEU A 114 1.48 6.95 8.19
CA LEU A 114 2.29 8.17 8.25
C LEU A 114 1.51 9.35 8.86
N HIS A 115 0.24 9.52 8.45
CA HIS A 115 -0.63 10.58 8.97
C HIS A 115 -0.76 10.49 10.50
N TYR A 116 -0.94 9.28 11.03
CA TYR A 116 -1.02 9.02 12.47
C TYR A 116 0.36 8.84 13.14
N ARG A 117 1.46 9.13 12.43
CA ARG A 117 2.84 9.09 12.95
C ARG A 117 3.27 7.74 13.53
N LEU A 118 2.68 6.65 13.04
CA LEU A 118 3.05 5.28 13.41
C LEU A 118 4.36 4.84 12.74
N VAL A 119 4.68 5.45 11.60
CA VAL A 119 5.92 5.27 10.86
C VAL A 119 6.58 6.64 10.68
N PRO A 120 7.90 6.78 10.84
CA PRO A 120 8.59 8.03 10.54
C PRO A 120 8.58 8.32 9.04
N LEU A 121 8.23 9.55 8.65
CA LEU A 121 8.20 9.97 7.24
C LEU A 121 9.55 9.75 6.52
N ASN A 122 10.65 10.06 7.19
CA ASN A 122 12.00 9.93 6.63
C ASN A 122 12.35 8.49 6.23
N ASP A 123 11.79 7.47 6.89
CA ASP A 123 12.03 6.09 6.52
C ASP A 123 11.39 5.76 5.17
N ILE A 124 10.18 6.28 4.90
CA ILE A 124 9.49 6.08 3.62
C ILE A 124 10.12 6.91 2.51
N LEU A 125 10.55 8.15 2.80
CA LEU A 125 11.32 8.94 1.83
C LEU A 125 12.64 8.24 1.47
N SER A 126 13.33 7.65 2.45
CA SER A 126 14.55 6.88 2.22
C SER A 126 14.29 5.63 1.40
N LEU A 127 13.21 4.91 1.68
CA LEU A 127 12.80 3.73 0.91
C LEU A 127 12.49 4.08 -0.55
N ILE A 128 11.75 5.17 -0.79
CA ILE A 128 11.45 5.64 -2.15
C ILE A 128 12.73 5.95 -2.94
N ASN A 129 13.68 6.66 -2.31
CA ASN A 129 14.90 7.13 -2.98
C ASN A 129 15.95 6.02 -3.19
N ASN A 130 16.00 5.02 -2.30
CA ASN A 130 17.01 3.95 -2.35
C ASN A 130 16.50 2.64 -2.98
N ARG A 131 15.24 2.58 -3.42
CA ARG A 131 14.71 1.38 -4.08
C ARG A 131 15.53 1.02 -5.34
N PRO A 132 15.58 -0.27 -5.71
CA PRO A 132 16.19 -0.69 -6.97
C PRO A 132 15.60 0.07 -8.17
N PRO A 133 16.40 0.51 -9.16
CA PRO A 133 15.93 1.38 -10.24
C PRO A 133 14.76 0.82 -11.07
N GLY A 134 14.62 -0.52 -11.16
CA GLY A 134 13.54 -1.19 -11.88
C GLY A 134 12.30 -1.53 -11.05
N LEU A 135 12.35 -1.35 -9.72
CA LEU A 135 11.26 -1.73 -8.84
C LEU A 135 10.11 -0.73 -8.91
N HIS A 136 8.90 -1.21 -9.22
CA HIS A 136 7.68 -0.43 -9.07
C HIS A 136 7.27 -0.36 -7.59
N LEU A 137 6.91 0.82 -7.11
CA LEU A 137 6.50 1.05 -5.74
C LEU A 137 5.14 1.74 -5.72
N ILE A 138 4.14 1.14 -5.07
CA ILE A 138 2.80 1.71 -4.93
C ILE A 138 2.51 2.02 -3.47
N LEU A 139 2.09 3.24 -3.16
CA LEU A 139 1.70 3.67 -1.82
C LEU A 139 0.21 4.01 -1.80
N THR A 140 -0.54 3.46 -0.85
CA THR A 140 -1.98 3.75 -0.71
C THR A 140 -2.31 4.30 0.68
N GLY A 141 -3.53 4.83 0.79
CA GLY A 141 -4.10 5.33 2.04
C GLY A 141 -4.48 6.80 1.94
N ARG A 142 -5.22 7.28 2.93
CA ARG A 142 -5.63 8.69 3.01
C ARG A 142 -4.45 9.57 3.36
N ASN A 143 -4.56 10.88 3.11
CA ASN A 143 -3.62 11.89 3.60
C ASN A 143 -2.15 11.62 3.22
N ALA A 144 -1.87 11.31 1.95
CA ALA A 144 -0.49 11.15 1.48
C ALA A 144 0.33 12.43 1.78
N PRO A 145 1.51 12.32 2.44
CA PRO A 145 2.38 13.45 2.69
C PRO A 145 2.80 14.17 1.40
N ALA A 146 2.91 15.50 1.46
CA ALA A 146 3.26 16.32 0.28
C ALA A 146 4.62 15.95 -0.31
N GLU A 147 5.57 15.60 0.56
CA GLU A 147 6.92 15.16 0.20
C GLU A 147 6.89 13.84 -0.60
N ILE A 148 5.95 12.94 -0.28
CA ILE A 148 5.77 11.69 -1.03
C ILE A 148 5.08 11.97 -2.37
N ILE A 149 4.10 12.88 -2.39
CA ILE A 149 3.42 13.32 -3.63
C ILE A 149 4.43 13.93 -4.60
N GLU A 150 5.35 14.76 -4.12
CA GLU A 150 6.39 15.39 -4.94
C GLU A 150 7.36 14.37 -5.55
N LEU A 151 7.72 13.32 -4.81
CA LEU A 151 8.60 12.25 -5.29
C LEU A 151 7.92 11.23 -6.21
N ALA A 152 6.58 11.21 -6.25
CA ALA A 152 5.84 10.20 -7.01
C ALA A 152 5.85 10.49 -8.52
N ASP A 153 6.06 9.46 -9.33
CA ASP A 153 5.93 9.56 -10.79
C ASP A 153 4.44 9.64 -11.21
N THR A 154 3.51 9.16 -10.37
CA THR A 154 2.07 9.22 -10.60
C THR A 154 1.31 9.37 -9.29
N VAL A 155 0.36 10.30 -9.23
CA VAL A 155 -0.54 10.48 -8.09
C VAL A 155 -1.97 10.46 -8.59
N SER A 156 -2.81 9.64 -7.95
CA SER A 156 -4.26 9.60 -8.19
C SER A 156 -4.99 9.85 -6.88
N GLU A 157 -5.84 10.87 -6.87
CA GLU A 157 -6.75 11.14 -5.77
C GLU A 157 -8.12 10.53 -6.09
N ILE A 158 -8.59 9.63 -5.23
CA ILE A 158 -9.93 9.08 -5.31
C ILE A 158 -10.83 9.96 -4.44
N ILE A 159 -11.64 10.80 -5.09
CA ILE A 159 -12.59 11.69 -4.43
C ILE A 159 -13.88 10.93 -4.13
N GLU A 160 -14.38 11.01 -2.89
CA GLU A 160 -15.67 10.44 -2.53
C GLU A 160 -16.82 11.31 -3.07
N ILE A 161 -17.35 10.96 -4.25
CA ILE A 161 -18.54 11.63 -4.78
C ILE A 161 -19.81 11.12 -4.09
N LYS A 162 -19.91 9.79 -3.88
CA LYS A 162 -20.97 9.11 -3.12
C LYS A 162 -20.44 7.79 -2.56
N HIS A 163 -20.91 7.39 -1.39
CA HIS A 163 -20.62 6.10 -0.78
C HIS A 163 -21.92 5.41 -0.32
N HIS A 164 -22.05 4.10 -0.49
CA HIS A 164 -23.29 3.40 -0.08
C HIS A 164 -23.49 3.43 1.45
N HIS A 165 -22.40 3.49 2.22
CA HIS A 165 -22.43 3.62 3.67
C HIS A 165 -23.19 4.87 4.14
N SER A 166 -23.06 6.01 3.46
CA SER A 166 -23.80 7.23 3.82
C SER A 166 -25.32 7.12 3.64
N ARG A 167 -25.77 6.06 2.95
CA ARG A 167 -27.18 5.69 2.78
C ARG A 167 -27.61 4.55 3.72
N GLY A 168 -26.78 4.19 4.70
CA GLY A 168 -27.06 3.14 5.68
C GLY A 168 -26.86 1.70 5.16
N TYR A 169 -26.30 1.51 3.96
CA TYR A 169 -25.98 0.16 3.49
C TYR A 169 -24.72 -0.36 4.19
N PRO A 170 -24.79 -1.52 4.88
CA PRO A 170 -23.64 -2.10 5.55
C PRO A 170 -22.61 -2.61 4.53
N ALA A 171 -21.40 -2.87 5.03
CA ALA A 171 -20.35 -3.55 4.28
C ALA A 171 -20.81 -4.93 3.78
N ARG A 172 -20.42 -5.30 2.56
CA ARG A 172 -20.78 -6.54 1.88
C ARG A 172 -19.52 -7.33 1.52
N ARG A 173 -19.60 -8.63 1.73
CA ARG A 173 -18.58 -9.58 1.29
C ARG A 173 -18.39 -9.50 -0.22
N GLY A 174 -17.14 -9.42 -0.67
CA GLY A 174 -16.75 -9.27 -2.07
C GLY A 174 -16.82 -7.83 -2.61
N ILE A 175 -17.27 -6.86 -1.81
CA ILE A 175 -17.31 -5.45 -2.20
C ILE A 175 -16.46 -4.60 -1.24
N GLU A 176 -16.60 -4.80 0.07
CA GLU A 176 -15.81 -4.11 1.11
C GLU A 176 -14.77 -5.01 1.79
N HIS A 177 -15.00 -6.33 1.85
CA HIS A 177 -14.09 -7.33 2.45
C HIS A 177 -14.26 -8.72 1.83
#